data_AF-A0A4Y9PFA6-F1
#
_entry.id   AF-A0A4Y9PFA6-F1
#
_cell.length_a   1.000
_cell.length_b   1.000
_cell.length_c   1.000
_cell.angle_alpha   90.00
_cell.angle_beta   90.00
_cell.angle_gamma   90.00
#
_symmetry.space_group_name_H-M   'P 1'
#
loop_
_entity.id
_entity.type
_entity.pdbx_description
1 polymer ?
#
loop_
_entity_poly.entity_id
_entity_poly.type
_entity_poly.pdbx_seq_one_letter_code
_entity_poly.pdbx_strand_id
1 'polypeptide(L)'
;MKKLSLVDRLELLAEKGVDLVDPRQIFIDDQVQLDRIFPGSVLFPGVRLLGSGTVVAPGAKLGSEGPATVVNSIVGEGAEIASGFVTDSVLLSKARIGPNGHIRGGTLLEEEASTAHAVGLKHTILTSFVTLGSLINCCDCFISGGRSRSNHTEVGSGFIHFNFTPWGEAGDKATPSLVGDVPQGVFLRQERIFIGGISGMVGPNRIGYGTFTVAGQVIRSDVGAGRIHAEKLREIDAPWTFEARGLSGPRVERNLEYVGQLAALRSWYVSVRKARLTSEQRQSHLGMTMDAAIHLIDSGMSERWFRLAQFLGVSALPAMQLPSIACPLAIEPSSMSHVEWLRTLPDDAVDAGTDWLQTIVQEFVGKNQIRS
;
A
#
# COMPACT_ATOMS: atom_id res chain seq x y z
N MET A 1 -20.25 18.46 -31.39
CA MET A 1 -21.33 17.92 -30.52
C MET A 1 -21.28 18.64 -29.18
N LYS A 2 -22.44 19.02 -28.64
CA LYS A 2 -22.51 19.61 -27.29
C LYS A 2 -22.13 18.54 -26.27
N LYS A 3 -21.24 18.88 -25.33
CA LYS A 3 -20.88 18.00 -24.21
C LYS A 3 -22.13 17.79 -23.36
N LEU A 4 -22.54 16.54 -23.17
CA LEU A 4 -23.68 16.19 -22.31
C LEU A 4 -23.35 16.56 -20.87
N SER A 5 -24.32 17.12 -20.15
CA SER A 5 -24.18 17.34 -18.71
C SER A 5 -24.16 15.99 -17.97
N LEU A 6 -23.71 15.95 -16.71
CA LEU A 6 -23.81 14.73 -15.91
C LEU A 6 -25.26 14.26 -15.78
N VAL A 7 -26.20 15.21 -15.63
CA VAL A 7 -27.64 14.91 -15.52
C VAL A 7 -28.15 14.25 -16.80
N ASP A 8 -27.86 14.84 -17.97
CA ASP A 8 -28.27 14.29 -19.27
C ASP A 8 -27.73 12.86 -19.47
N ARG A 9 -26.49 12.60 -19.03
CA ARG A 9 -25.86 11.27 -19.14
C ARG A 9 -26.56 10.24 -18.27
N LEU A 10 -26.91 10.60 -17.03
CA LEU A 10 -27.61 9.71 -16.11
C LEU A 10 -29.04 9.43 -16.60
N GLU A 11 -29.74 10.44 -17.12
CA GLU A 11 -31.07 10.27 -17.73
C GLU A 11 -31.04 9.29 -18.91
N LEU A 12 -30.10 9.46 -19.85
CA LEU A 12 -29.93 8.55 -20.99
C LEU A 12 -29.62 7.11 -20.56
N LEU A 13 -28.84 6.92 -19.49
CA LEU A 13 -28.57 5.58 -18.95
C LEU A 13 -29.81 4.95 -18.32
N ALA A 14 -30.58 5.73 -17.54
CA ALA A 14 -31.83 5.28 -16.95
C ALA A 14 -32.86 4.91 -18.04
N GLU A 15 -33.03 5.75 -19.07
CA GLU A 15 -33.91 5.48 -20.21
C GLU A 15 -33.51 4.22 -20.99
N LYS A 16 -32.21 3.96 -21.12
CA LYS A 16 -31.68 2.73 -21.74
C LYS A 16 -31.97 1.49 -20.90
N GLY A 17 -32.25 1.62 -19.60
CA GLY A 17 -32.55 0.52 -18.69
C GLY A 17 -31.43 0.16 -17.71
N VAL A 18 -30.51 1.10 -17.42
CA VAL A 18 -29.57 0.98 -16.31
C VAL A 18 -30.26 1.35 -15.00
N ASP A 19 -30.13 0.52 -13.96
CA ASP A 19 -30.69 0.79 -12.65
C ASP A 19 -29.74 1.71 -11.86
N LEU A 20 -30.14 2.98 -11.72
CA LEU A 20 -29.44 4.00 -10.96
C LEU A 20 -30.14 4.16 -9.61
N VAL A 21 -29.64 3.50 -8.56
CA VAL A 21 -30.32 3.42 -7.25
C VAL A 21 -30.58 4.80 -6.63
N ASP A 22 -29.59 5.69 -6.70
CA ASP A 22 -29.75 7.13 -6.43
C ASP A 22 -28.87 7.94 -7.40
N PRO A 23 -29.44 8.46 -8.50
CA PRO A 23 -28.68 9.20 -9.52
C PRO A 23 -27.90 10.40 -8.97
N ARG A 24 -28.36 11.00 -7.86
CA ARG A 24 -27.72 12.18 -7.25
C ARG A 24 -26.35 11.87 -6.64
N GLN A 25 -26.05 10.59 -6.44
CA GLN A 25 -24.82 10.10 -5.82
C GLN A 25 -23.93 9.33 -6.80
N ILE A 26 -24.22 9.38 -8.10
CA ILE A 26 -23.47 8.68 -9.14
C ILE A 26 -22.72 9.70 -10.00
N PHE A 27 -21.45 9.42 -10.27
CA PHE A 27 -20.63 10.22 -11.17
C PHE A 27 -20.23 9.42 -12.39
N ILE A 28 -20.44 9.99 -13.58
CA ILE A 28 -20.02 9.43 -14.87
C ILE A 28 -19.18 10.48 -15.58
N ASP A 29 -17.89 10.19 -15.74
CA ASP A 29 -16.95 11.08 -16.43
C ASP A 29 -17.34 11.28 -17.90
N ASP A 30 -16.87 12.37 -18.50
CA ASP A 30 -17.18 12.75 -19.88
C ASP A 30 -16.61 11.79 -20.93
N GLN A 31 -15.51 11.10 -20.60
CA GLN A 31 -14.84 10.14 -21.47
C GLN A 31 -15.56 8.80 -21.57
N VAL A 32 -16.43 8.47 -20.59
CA VAL A 32 -17.16 7.20 -20.57
C VAL A 32 -18.10 7.12 -21.77
N GLN A 33 -18.08 6.00 -22.49
CA GLN A 33 -18.96 5.79 -23.64
C GLN A 33 -20.27 5.16 -23.15
N LEU A 34 -21.40 5.88 -23.22
CA LEU A 34 -22.68 5.44 -22.64
C LEU A 34 -23.24 4.17 -23.33
N ASP A 35 -22.87 3.90 -24.57
CA ASP A 35 -23.21 2.67 -25.29
C ASP A 35 -22.59 1.43 -24.63
N ARG A 36 -21.46 1.59 -23.92
CA ARG A 36 -20.74 0.52 -23.18
C ARG A 36 -21.27 0.25 -21.77
N ILE A 37 -22.25 1.02 -21.32
CA ILE A 37 -22.96 0.78 -20.07
C ILE A 37 -24.29 0.13 -20.46
N PHE A 38 -24.42 -1.18 -20.21
CA PHE A 38 -25.49 -1.99 -20.76
C PHE A 38 -26.72 -2.01 -19.84
N PRO A 39 -27.94 -2.14 -20.42
CA PRO A 39 -29.17 -2.27 -19.64
C PRO A 39 -29.13 -3.46 -18.68
N GLY A 40 -29.84 -3.34 -17.55
CA GLY A 40 -29.87 -4.33 -16.48
C GLY A 40 -28.65 -4.33 -15.58
N SER A 41 -27.67 -3.44 -15.79
CA SER A 41 -26.63 -3.15 -14.81
C SER A 41 -27.18 -2.27 -13.69
N VAL A 42 -26.60 -2.38 -12.48
CA VAL A 42 -27.04 -1.65 -11.29
C VAL A 42 -25.88 -0.83 -10.73
N LEU A 43 -26.09 0.48 -10.64
CA LEU A 43 -25.16 1.42 -10.04
C LEU A 43 -25.71 1.92 -8.71
N PHE A 44 -25.05 1.57 -7.62
CA PHE A 44 -25.41 1.99 -6.26
C PHE A 44 -24.88 3.41 -5.94
N PRO A 45 -25.34 4.03 -4.84
CA PRO A 45 -24.86 5.35 -4.43
C PRO A 45 -23.35 5.38 -4.20
N GLY A 46 -22.68 6.43 -4.69
CA GLY A 46 -21.24 6.62 -4.57
C GLY A 46 -20.41 6.01 -5.70
N VAL A 47 -21.03 5.38 -6.70
CA VAL A 47 -20.35 4.89 -7.90
C VAL A 47 -19.75 6.03 -8.72
N ARG A 48 -18.51 5.86 -9.16
CA ARG A 48 -17.80 6.74 -10.09
C ARG A 48 -17.27 5.92 -11.26
N LEU A 49 -17.78 6.17 -12.46
CA LEU A 49 -17.27 5.55 -13.70
C LEU A 49 -16.39 6.57 -14.44
N LEU A 50 -15.13 6.19 -14.70
CA LEU A 50 -14.11 7.06 -15.30
C LEU A 50 -13.46 6.38 -16.52
N GLY A 51 -12.99 7.19 -17.48
CA GLY A 51 -12.19 6.72 -18.60
C GLY A 51 -12.96 6.01 -19.72
N SER A 52 -12.49 6.17 -20.96
CA SER A 52 -13.16 5.68 -22.18
C SER A 52 -13.18 4.17 -22.33
N GLY A 53 -12.32 3.44 -21.60
CA GLY A 53 -12.25 1.99 -21.64
C GLY A 53 -13.35 1.28 -20.83
N THR A 54 -14.09 1.99 -19.98
CA THR A 54 -15.02 1.38 -19.02
C THR A 54 -16.22 0.71 -19.69
N VAL A 55 -16.51 -0.53 -19.27
CA VAL A 55 -17.66 -1.34 -19.71
C VAL A 55 -18.36 -1.90 -18.49
N VAL A 56 -19.70 -1.84 -18.47
CA VAL A 56 -20.53 -2.43 -17.43
C VAL A 56 -21.61 -3.27 -18.10
N ALA A 57 -21.50 -4.59 -17.99
CA ALA A 57 -22.37 -5.55 -18.66
C ALA A 57 -23.71 -5.76 -17.91
N PRO A 58 -24.71 -6.43 -18.53
CA PRO A 58 -25.98 -6.73 -17.88
C PRO A 58 -25.82 -7.51 -16.57
N GLY A 59 -26.68 -7.21 -15.58
CA GLY A 59 -26.65 -7.84 -14.27
C GLY A 59 -25.45 -7.46 -13.39
N ALA A 60 -24.47 -6.71 -13.91
CA ALA A 60 -23.33 -6.25 -13.13
C ALA A 60 -23.79 -5.27 -12.03
N LYS A 61 -23.18 -5.36 -10.85
CA LYS A 61 -23.50 -4.54 -9.68
C LYS A 61 -22.28 -3.79 -9.19
N LEU A 62 -22.36 -2.47 -9.14
CA LEU A 62 -21.27 -1.61 -8.70
C LEU A 62 -21.66 -0.83 -7.46
N GLY A 63 -20.89 -0.96 -6.39
CA GLY A 63 -21.04 -0.21 -5.14
C GLY A 63 -22.08 -0.79 -4.17
N SER A 64 -22.38 -2.08 -4.23
CA SER A 64 -23.44 -2.71 -3.42
C SER A 64 -23.19 -2.68 -1.90
N GLU A 65 -21.95 -2.51 -1.46
CA GLU A 65 -21.56 -2.41 -0.04
C GLU A 65 -20.80 -1.10 0.27
N GLY A 66 -20.81 -0.11 -0.64
CA GLY A 66 -20.20 1.21 -0.45
C GLY A 66 -19.68 1.85 -1.74
N PRO A 67 -19.04 3.04 -1.67
CA PRO A 67 -18.56 3.73 -2.86
C PRO A 67 -17.57 2.90 -3.70
N ALA A 68 -17.75 2.89 -5.01
CA ALA A 68 -16.88 2.19 -5.96
C ALA A 68 -16.40 3.16 -7.05
N THR A 69 -15.09 3.25 -7.25
CA THR A 69 -14.49 3.98 -8.39
C THR A 69 -13.96 2.97 -9.39
N VAL A 70 -14.43 3.05 -10.63
CA VAL A 70 -14.09 2.14 -11.72
C VAL A 70 -13.51 2.95 -12.87
N VAL A 71 -12.26 2.65 -13.24
CA VAL A 71 -11.48 3.40 -14.23
C VAL A 71 -11.00 2.46 -15.32
N ASN A 72 -11.35 2.72 -16.59
CA ASN A 72 -10.93 1.92 -17.75
C ASN A 72 -11.02 0.39 -17.52
N SER A 73 -12.07 -0.06 -16.84
CA SER A 73 -12.20 -1.46 -16.41
C SER A 73 -13.45 -2.10 -17.00
N ILE A 74 -13.38 -3.42 -17.20
CA ILE A 74 -14.43 -4.21 -17.83
C ILE A 74 -15.11 -5.04 -16.76
N VAL A 75 -16.39 -4.78 -16.51
CA VAL A 75 -17.20 -5.51 -15.54
C VAL A 75 -18.22 -6.36 -16.29
N GLY A 76 -17.95 -7.66 -16.34
CA GLY A 76 -18.71 -8.66 -17.09
C GLY A 76 -20.09 -9.00 -16.50
N GLU A 77 -20.82 -9.87 -17.19
CA GLU A 77 -22.21 -10.18 -16.89
C GLU A 77 -22.38 -10.73 -15.47
N GLY A 78 -23.24 -10.12 -14.67
CA GLY A 78 -23.48 -10.52 -13.28
C GLY A 78 -22.28 -10.34 -12.34
N ALA A 79 -21.19 -9.73 -12.78
CA ALA A 79 -20.03 -9.45 -11.93
C ALA A 79 -20.35 -8.35 -10.92
N GLU A 80 -19.67 -8.38 -9.77
CA GLU A 80 -19.94 -7.45 -8.67
C GLU A 80 -18.66 -6.79 -8.17
N ILE A 81 -18.70 -5.47 -8.03
CA ILE A 81 -17.72 -4.70 -7.27
C ILE A 81 -18.47 -4.14 -6.07
N ALA A 82 -18.23 -4.72 -4.89
CA ALA A 82 -18.96 -4.33 -3.69
C ALA A 82 -18.60 -2.91 -3.22
N SER A 83 -17.31 -2.57 -3.14
CA SER A 83 -16.81 -1.20 -2.94
C SER A 83 -15.30 -1.12 -3.18
N GLY A 84 -14.75 0.09 -3.32
CA GLY A 84 -13.31 0.34 -3.43
C GLY A 84 -12.88 0.98 -4.75
N PHE A 85 -11.68 0.63 -5.22
CA PHE A 85 -11.06 1.21 -6.42
C PHE A 85 -10.60 0.12 -7.38
N VAL A 86 -11.03 0.21 -8.64
CA VAL A 86 -10.70 -0.74 -9.71
C VAL A 86 -10.22 0.04 -10.94
N THR A 87 -8.99 -0.21 -11.38
CA THR A 87 -8.43 0.43 -12.60
C THR A 87 -7.81 -0.60 -13.53
N ASP A 88 -7.99 -0.39 -14.84
CA ASP A 88 -7.35 -1.16 -15.92
C ASP A 88 -7.41 -2.69 -15.71
N SER A 89 -8.58 -3.17 -15.29
CA SER A 89 -8.81 -4.56 -14.87
C SER A 89 -10.05 -5.16 -15.51
N VAL A 90 -10.10 -6.49 -15.58
CA VAL A 90 -11.21 -7.24 -16.18
C VAL A 90 -11.79 -8.20 -15.17
N LEU A 91 -13.11 -8.15 -15.02
CA LEU A 91 -13.92 -9.11 -14.28
C LEU A 91 -14.82 -9.82 -15.27
N LEU A 92 -14.70 -11.14 -15.40
CA LEU A 92 -15.58 -11.96 -16.23
C LEU A 92 -16.88 -12.30 -15.48
N SER A 93 -17.70 -13.16 -16.09
CA SER A 93 -19.06 -13.42 -15.62
C SER A 93 -19.08 -13.85 -14.15
N LYS A 94 -19.92 -13.18 -13.36
CA LYS A 94 -20.11 -13.47 -11.92
C LYS A 94 -18.83 -13.40 -11.07
N ALA A 95 -17.75 -12.81 -11.58
CA ALA A 95 -16.58 -12.50 -10.77
C ALA A 95 -16.94 -11.45 -9.71
N ARG A 96 -16.31 -11.52 -8.53
CA ARG A 96 -16.66 -10.66 -7.40
C ARG A 96 -15.44 -10.02 -6.75
N ILE A 97 -15.46 -8.70 -6.64
CA ILE A 97 -14.60 -7.96 -5.74
C ILE A 97 -15.41 -7.61 -4.49
N GLY A 98 -14.96 -8.11 -3.34
CA GLY A 98 -15.55 -7.77 -2.04
C GLY A 98 -15.27 -6.32 -1.60
N PRO A 99 -15.80 -5.91 -0.43
CA PRO A 99 -15.70 -4.52 0.01
C PRO A 99 -14.26 -4.05 0.18
N ASN A 100 -14.02 -2.76 -0.06
CA ASN A 100 -12.71 -2.13 0.07
C ASN A 100 -11.63 -2.79 -0.80
N GLY A 101 -12.00 -3.30 -1.99
CA GLY A 101 -11.04 -3.81 -2.96
C GLY A 101 -10.15 -2.70 -3.52
N HIS A 102 -8.86 -2.98 -3.71
CA HIS A 102 -7.93 -2.09 -4.40
C HIS A 102 -7.27 -2.83 -5.56
N ILE A 103 -7.95 -2.84 -6.71
CA ILE A 103 -7.58 -3.63 -7.88
C ILE A 103 -6.92 -2.71 -8.90
N ARG A 104 -5.68 -3.03 -9.26
CA ARG A 104 -4.85 -2.20 -10.15
C ARG A 104 -4.56 -2.95 -11.45
N GLY A 105 -4.05 -2.19 -12.41
CA GLY A 105 -3.87 -2.64 -13.79
C GLY A 105 -3.14 -3.97 -13.96
N GLY A 106 -3.49 -4.66 -15.05
CA GLY A 106 -2.99 -5.99 -15.39
C GLY A 106 -3.69 -7.12 -14.62
N THR A 107 -4.84 -6.84 -14.00
CA THR A 107 -5.57 -7.82 -13.19
C THR A 107 -6.76 -8.41 -13.95
N LEU A 108 -6.89 -9.74 -13.90
CA LEU A 108 -8.02 -10.50 -14.45
C LEU A 108 -8.63 -11.37 -13.37
N LEU A 109 -9.94 -11.28 -13.20
CA LEU A 109 -10.74 -12.25 -12.46
C LEU A 109 -11.64 -12.95 -13.46
N GLU A 110 -11.41 -14.24 -13.68
CA GLU A 110 -12.26 -15.08 -14.53
C GLU A 110 -13.58 -15.46 -13.84
N GLU A 111 -14.36 -16.32 -14.49
CA GLU A 111 -15.72 -16.65 -14.09
C GLU A 111 -15.80 -17.14 -12.64
N GLU A 112 -16.69 -16.50 -11.88
CA GLU A 112 -16.95 -16.84 -10.48
C GLU A 112 -15.70 -16.77 -9.56
N ALA A 113 -14.57 -16.22 -10.03
CA ALA A 113 -13.44 -15.88 -9.19
C ALA A 113 -13.84 -14.75 -8.24
N SER A 114 -13.38 -14.81 -6.99
CA SER A 114 -13.86 -13.89 -5.97
C SER A 114 -12.79 -13.46 -4.98
N THR A 115 -12.96 -12.24 -4.47
CA THR A 115 -12.23 -11.73 -3.31
C THR A 115 -13.20 -11.43 -2.18
N ALA A 116 -12.76 -11.64 -0.94
CA ALA A 116 -13.42 -11.09 0.23
C ALA A 116 -13.05 -9.59 0.42
N HIS A 117 -13.09 -9.08 1.64
CA HIS A 117 -12.87 -7.66 1.91
C HIS A 117 -11.39 -7.28 1.99
N ALA A 118 -11.07 -6.04 1.62
CA ALA A 118 -9.74 -5.44 1.74
C ALA A 118 -8.65 -6.26 1.02
N VAL A 119 -8.89 -6.58 -0.25
CA VAL A 119 -7.93 -7.28 -1.12
C VAL A 119 -7.31 -6.30 -2.11
N GLY A 120 -5.97 -6.27 -2.15
CA GLY A 120 -5.17 -5.51 -3.09
C GLY A 120 -4.55 -6.39 -4.16
N LEU A 121 -4.83 -6.10 -5.44
CA LEU A 121 -4.28 -6.83 -6.59
C LEU A 121 -3.57 -5.89 -7.57
N LYS A 122 -2.56 -6.41 -8.28
CA LYS A 122 -1.91 -5.75 -9.43
C LYS A 122 -1.20 -6.80 -10.27
N HIS A 123 -1.36 -6.78 -11.59
CA HIS A 123 -0.72 -7.78 -12.44
C HIS A 123 -1.01 -9.22 -11.97
N THR A 124 -2.23 -9.46 -11.51
CA THR A 124 -2.63 -10.75 -10.93
C THR A 124 -3.75 -11.37 -11.75
N ILE A 125 -3.58 -12.63 -12.13
CA ILE A 125 -4.56 -13.40 -12.89
C ILE A 125 -5.15 -14.45 -11.96
N LEU A 126 -6.46 -14.38 -11.74
CA LEU A 126 -7.24 -15.38 -11.01
C LEU A 126 -8.12 -16.11 -12.02
N THR A 127 -7.86 -17.39 -12.27
CA THR A 127 -8.71 -18.17 -13.18
C THR A 127 -10.05 -18.52 -12.52
N SER A 128 -10.96 -19.14 -13.28
CA SER A 128 -12.31 -19.44 -12.79
C SER A 128 -12.26 -20.20 -11.45
N PHE A 129 -13.11 -19.82 -10.50
CA PHE A 129 -13.19 -20.46 -9.17
C PHE A 129 -11.94 -20.34 -8.29
N VAL A 130 -11.17 -19.26 -8.42
CA VAL A 130 -10.26 -18.85 -7.34
C VAL A 130 -11.01 -18.00 -6.32
N THR A 131 -10.80 -18.27 -5.05
CA THR A 131 -11.29 -17.44 -3.95
C THR A 131 -10.12 -16.93 -3.13
N LEU A 132 -10.02 -15.61 -3.02
CA LEU A 132 -9.10 -14.94 -2.12
C LEU A 132 -9.87 -14.50 -0.87
N GLY A 133 -9.33 -14.84 0.30
CA GLY A 133 -9.79 -14.38 1.60
C GLY A 133 -9.61 -12.88 1.79
N SER A 134 -9.66 -12.42 3.04
CA SER A 134 -9.64 -10.99 3.38
C SER A 134 -8.22 -10.50 3.70
N LEU A 135 -7.98 -9.19 3.63
CA LEU A 135 -6.71 -8.58 4.04
C LEU A 135 -5.49 -9.12 3.25
N ILE A 136 -5.63 -9.23 1.94
CA ILE A 136 -4.61 -9.82 1.05
C ILE A 136 -3.92 -8.75 0.22
N ASN A 137 -2.61 -8.86 0.05
CA ASN A 137 -1.87 -8.14 -0.99
C ASN A 137 -1.20 -9.17 -1.92
N CYS A 138 -1.74 -9.30 -3.14
CA CYS A 138 -1.30 -10.29 -4.11
C CYS A 138 -1.02 -9.60 -5.45
N CYS A 139 0.25 -9.31 -5.71
CA CYS A 139 0.71 -8.68 -6.95
C CYS A 139 1.58 -9.65 -7.74
N ASP A 140 1.56 -9.59 -9.07
CA ASP A 140 2.44 -10.39 -9.96
C ASP A 140 2.27 -11.92 -9.77
N CYS A 141 1.02 -12.38 -9.61
CA CYS A 141 0.68 -13.78 -9.41
C CYS A 141 -0.22 -14.32 -10.52
N PHE A 142 -0.02 -15.57 -10.90
CA PHE A 142 -1.02 -16.36 -11.62
C PHE A 142 -1.55 -17.44 -10.66
N ILE A 143 -2.87 -17.50 -10.49
CA ILE A 143 -3.52 -18.44 -9.58
C ILE A 143 -4.60 -19.19 -10.34
N SER A 144 -4.44 -20.52 -10.41
CA SER A 144 -5.43 -21.44 -10.96
C SER A 144 -6.48 -21.81 -9.92
N GLY A 145 -7.73 -21.75 -10.34
CA GLY A 145 -8.88 -22.25 -9.59
C GLY A 145 -8.95 -23.77 -9.60
N GLY A 146 -9.99 -24.27 -8.94
CA GLY A 146 -10.27 -25.70 -8.93
C GLY A 146 -11.30 -26.11 -10.00
N ARG A 147 -12.04 -27.18 -9.75
CA ARG A 147 -12.92 -27.80 -10.77
C ARG A 147 -14.29 -27.15 -10.89
N SER A 148 -14.72 -26.43 -9.87
CA SER A 148 -16.04 -25.80 -9.77
C SER A 148 -16.06 -24.76 -8.64
N ARG A 149 -17.13 -23.97 -8.55
CA ARG A 149 -17.34 -23.05 -7.41
C ARG A 149 -17.32 -23.74 -6.04
N SER A 150 -17.84 -24.96 -5.93
CA SER A 150 -17.82 -25.76 -4.69
C SER A 150 -16.49 -26.47 -4.44
N ASN A 151 -15.60 -26.51 -5.43
CA ASN A 151 -14.25 -27.06 -5.36
C ASN A 151 -13.27 -26.00 -5.90
N HIS A 152 -13.22 -24.85 -5.24
CA HIS A 152 -12.39 -23.69 -5.62
C HIS A 152 -10.98 -23.80 -5.05
N THR A 153 -10.00 -23.16 -5.68
CA THR A 153 -8.72 -22.87 -5.02
C THR A 153 -8.93 -21.75 -4.03
N GLU A 154 -8.42 -21.91 -2.81
CA GLU A 154 -8.55 -20.93 -1.73
C GLU A 154 -7.18 -20.39 -1.35
N VAL A 155 -7.06 -19.07 -1.28
CA VAL A 155 -5.94 -18.38 -0.62
C VAL A 155 -6.49 -17.69 0.62
N GLY A 156 -6.14 -18.22 1.79
CA GLY A 156 -6.68 -17.77 3.06
C GLY A 156 -6.34 -16.32 3.39
N SER A 157 -7.16 -15.71 4.25
CA SER A 157 -7.03 -14.32 4.69
C SER A 157 -5.65 -13.99 5.25
N GLY A 158 -5.16 -12.77 5.01
CA GLY A 158 -3.85 -12.31 5.48
C GLY A 158 -2.67 -12.79 4.64
N PHE A 159 -2.91 -13.32 3.44
CA PHE A 159 -1.86 -13.71 2.50
C PHE A 159 -1.14 -12.48 1.89
N ILE A 160 0.19 -12.53 1.82
CA ILE A 160 1.02 -11.54 1.12
C ILE A 160 1.93 -12.23 0.11
N HIS A 161 1.91 -11.78 -1.14
CA HIS A 161 2.98 -12.10 -2.09
C HIS A 161 4.09 -11.06 -2.00
N PHE A 162 5.32 -11.48 -1.67
CA PHE A 162 6.49 -10.62 -1.64
C PHE A 162 7.15 -10.59 -3.02
N ASN A 163 6.80 -9.55 -3.80
CA ASN A 163 7.17 -9.38 -5.21
C ASN A 163 8.28 -8.33 -5.44
N PHE A 164 9.00 -7.93 -4.40
CA PHE A 164 10.07 -6.94 -4.48
C PHE A 164 11.27 -7.38 -3.65
N THR A 165 12.45 -7.09 -4.17
CA THR A 165 13.70 -7.44 -3.52
C THR A 165 14.66 -6.25 -3.53
N PRO A 166 15.59 -6.15 -2.57
CA PRO A 166 16.53 -5.04 -2.51
C PRO A 166 17.73 -5.20 -3.47
N TRP A 167 17.76 -6.25 -4.30
CA TRP A 167 18.88 -6.50 -5.20
C TRP A 167 18.84 -5.58 -6.43
N GLY A 168 20.00 -5.09 -6.86
CA GLY A 168 20.12 -4.11 -7.93
C GLY A 168 20.01 -2.65 -7.45
N GLU A 169 20.31 -1.71 -8.36
CA GLU A 169 20.42 -0.27 -8.03
C GLU A 169 19.12 0.35 -7.49
N ALA A 170 17.96 -0.12 -7.98
CA ALA A 170 16.63 0.37 -7.59
C ALA A 170 15.75 -0.70 -6.91
N GLY A 171 16.34 -1.86 -6.58
CA GLY A 171 15.62 -3.09 -6.26
C GLY A 171 15.03 -3.80 -7.49
N ASP A 172 14.60 -5.05 -7.31
CA ASP A 172 14.16 -5.93 -8.38
C ASP A 172 12.71 -6.43 -8.15
N LYS A 173 11.94 -6.47 -9.25
CA LYS A 173 10.53 -6.91 -9.32
C LYS A 173 10.32 -8.12 -10.23
N ALA A 174 11.37 -8.73 -10.76
CA ALA A 174 11.31 -9.95 -11.58
C ALA A 174 11.03 -11.20 -10.72
N THR A 175 9.98 -11.15 -9.91
CA THR A 175 9.62 -12.18 -8.92
C THR A 175 8.18 -12.70 -9.07
N PRO A 176 7.63 -12.91 -10.28
CA PRO A 176 6.28 -13.41 -10.43
C PRO A 176 6.16 -14.85 -9.94
N SER A 177 5.01 -15.22 -9.38
CA SER A 177 4.79 -16.57 -8.84
C SER A 177 3.58 -17.27 -9.45
N LEU A 178 3.64 -18.60 -9.45
CA LEU A 178 2.64 -19.48 -10.03
C LEU A 178 1.98 -20.34 -8.94
N VAL A 179 0.66 -20.30 -8.85
CA VAL A 179 -0.15 -21.21 -8.03
C VAL A 179 -1.01 -22.03 -9.00
N GLY A 180 -0.52 -23.20 -9.39
CA GLY A 180 -0.95 -23.92 -10.59
C GLY A 180 -0.27 -23.40 -11.87
N ASP A 181 -0.77 -23.79 -13.03
CA ASP A 181 -0.28 -23.37 -14.34
C ASP A 181 -1.39 -23.28 -15.40
N VAL A 182 -1.16 -22.52 -16.48
CA VAL A 182 -2.15 -22.39 -17.57
C VAL A 182 -2.40 -23.73 -18.28
N PRO A 183 -1.39 -24.50 -18.73
CA PRO A 183 -1.62 -25.70 -19.55
C PRO A 183 -2.53 -26.74 -18.90
N GLN A 184 -2.51 -26.87 -17.57
CA GLN A 184 -3.33 -27.84 -16.85
C GLN A 184 -4.60 -27.21 -16.26
N GLY A 185 -4.54 -25.95 -15.84
CA GLY A 185 -5.58 -25.29 -15.07
C GLY A 185 -6.83 -24.93 -15.86
N VAL A 186 -6.67 -24.43 -17.10
CA VAL A 186 -7.79 -23.91 -17.91
C VAL A 186 -8.85 -24.97 -18.26
N PHE A 187 -8.51 -26.25 -18.15
CA PHE A 187 -9.44 -27.35 -18.38
C PHE A 187 -10.28 -27.73 -17.16
N LEU A 188 -10.04 -27.11 -15.99
CA LEU A 188 -10.81 -27.30 -14.76
C LEU A 188 -10.84 -28.77 -14.27
N ARG A 189 -9.74 -29.52 -14.50
CA ARG A 189 -9.61 -30.95 -14.13
C ARG A 189 -8.67 -31.19 -12.95
N GLN A 190 -7.88 -30.21 -12.57
CA GLN A 190 -6.89 -30.36 -11.51
C GLN A 190 -7.51 -30.32 -10.12
N GLU A 191 -6.82 -30.90 -9.14
CA GLU A 191 -7.19 -30.73 -7.73
C GLU A 191 -6.93 -29.28 -7.30
N ARG A 192 -7.86 -28.71 -6.53
CA ARG A 192 -7.72 -27.34 -6.00
C ARG A 192 -6.47 -27.19 -5.16
N ILE A 193 -5.97 -25.97 -5.07
CA ILE A 193 -4.89 -25.60 -4.16
C ILE A 193 -5.51 -24.93 -2.93
N PHE A 194 -4.94 -25.17 -1.75
CA PHE A 194 -5.31 -24.48 -0.54
C PHE A 194 -4.06 -23.86 0.07
N ILE A 195 -4.04 -22.53 0.17
CA ILE A 195 -3.00 -21.79 0.88
C ILE A 195 -3.62 -21.29 2.19
N GLY A 196 -3.16 -21.81 3.33
CA GLY A 196 -3.66 -21.40 4.64
C GLY A 196 -3.49 -19.89 4.90
N GLY A 197 -4.35 -19.30 5.74
CA GLY A 197 -4.28 -17.86 6.04
C GLY A 197 -3.08 -17.45 6.89
N ILE A 198 -2.94 -16.14 7.11
CA ILE A 198 -1.79 -15.50 7.80
C ILE A 198 -0.48 -16.03 7.24
N SER A 199 -0.37 -16.02 5.91
CA SER A 199 0.73 -16.65 5.19
C SER A 199 1.35 -15.69 4.20
N GLY A 200 2.38 -16.13 3.52
CA GLY A 200 2.90 -15.41 2.38
C GLY A 200 3.71 -16.30 1.46
N MET A 201 4.11 -15.74 0.34
CA MET A 201 4.99 -16.40 -0.62
C MET A 201 6.02 -15.41 -1.11
N VAL A 202 7.29 -15.77 -1.01
CA VAL A 202 8.39 -14.96 -1.54
C VAL A 202 8.55 -15.32 -3.01
N GLY A 203 8.40 -14.35 -3.92
CA GLY A 203 8.56 -14.63 -5.34
C GLY A 203 10.03 -14.70 -5.78
N PRO A 204 10.33 -15.34 -6.93
CA PRO A 204 9.44 -16.18 -7.71
C PRO A 204 9.37 -17.60 -7.13
N ASN A 205 8.17 -18.13 -6.90
CA ASN A 205 7.96 -19.51 -6.45
C ASN A 205 6.73 -20.14 -7.13
N ARG A 206 6.65 -21.47 -7.07
CA ARG A 206 5.60 -22.29 -7.68
C ARG A 206 4.91 -23.18 -6.66
N ILE A 207 3.59 -23.27 -6.75
CA ILE A 207 2.77 -24.20 -5.95
C ILE A 207 1.98 -25.10 -6.91
N GLY A 208 2.19 -26.41 -6.82
CA GLY A 208 1.49 -27.38 -7.67
C GLY A 208 0.06 -27.68 -7.22
N TYR A 209 -0.75 -28.22 -8.12
CA TYR A 209 -2.13 -28.63 -7.86
C TYR A 209 -2.29 -29.61 -6.70
N GLY A 210 -3.45 -29.59 -6.03
CA GLY A 210 -3.73 -30.47 -4.88
C GLY A 210 -2.87 -30.21 -3.64
N THR A 211 -2.14 -29.09 -3.61
CA THR A 211 -1.31 -28.71 -2.46
C THR A 211 -2.14 -28.08 -1.37
N PHE A 212 -1.81 -28.39 -0.12
CA PHE A 212 -2.31 -27.75 1.09
C PHE A 212 -1.13 -27.13 1.86
N THR A 213 -1.15 -25.83 2.11
CA THR A 213 -0.21 -25.19 3.04
C THR A 213 -0.91 -24.86 4.34
N VAL A 214 -0.23 -25.12 5.46
CA VAL A 214 -0.75 -24.76 6.78
C VAL A 214 -0.78 -23.22 6.92
N ALA A 215 -1.67 -22.70 7.76
CA ALA A 215 -1.68 -21.28 8.12
C ALA A 215 -0.38 -20.86 8.81
N GLY A 216 -0.05 -19.57 8.77
CA GLY A 216 1.16 -19.05 9.45
C GLY A 216 2.47 -19.27 8.70
N GLN A 217 2.42 -19.71 7.44
CA GLN A 217 3.59 -20.11 6.67
C GLN A 217 4.04 -19.03 5.70
N VAL A 218 5.35 -18.82 5.58
CA VAL A 218 5.92 -18.03 4.48
C VAL A 218 6.64 -18.99 3.54
N ILE A 219 6.08 -19.20 2.36
CA ILE A 219 6.56 -20.15 1.36
C ILE A 219 7.76 -19.52 0.65
N ARG A 220 8.95 -20.12 0.82
CA ARG A 220 10.22 -19.62 0.29
C ARG A 220 10.83 -20.49 -0.81
N SER A 221 10.19 -21.60 -1.13
CA SER A 221 10.64 -22.52 -2.17
C SER A 221 9.44 -23.15 -2.86
N ASP A 222 9.65 -23.65 -4.08
CA ASP A 222 8.64 -24.39 -4.82
C ASP A 222 8.04 -25.54 -4.00
N VAL A 223 6.72 -25.66 -4.06
CA VAL A 223 5.95 -26.75 -3.45
C VAL A 223 5.35 -27.59 -4.56
N GLY A 224 5.79 -28.84 -4.67
CA GLY A 224 5.25 -29.79 -5.65
C GLY A 224 3.78 -30.12 -5.44
N ALA A 225 3.13 -30.64 -6.48
CA ALA A 225 1.72 -31.04 -6.44
C ALA A 225 1.43 -32.16 -5.42
N GLY A 226 0.21 -32.17 -4.87
CA GLY A 226 -0.27 -33.20 -3.94
C GLY A 226 0.46 -33.23 -2.60
N ARG A 227 1.00 -32.09 -2.15
CA ARG A 227 1.79 -31.99 -0.92
C ARG A 227 1.03 -31.28 0.19
N ILE A 228 1.36 -31.64 1.43
CA ILE A 228 1.14 -30.79 2.59
C ILE A 228 2.45 -30.07 2.88
N HIS A 229 2.44 -28.74 2.95
CA HIS A 229 3.62 -27.93 3.23
C HIS A 229 3.47 -27.12 4.51
N ALA A 230 4.46 -27.27 5.40
CA ALA A 230 4.66 -26.44 6.59
C ALA A 230 6.14 -26.46 6.99
N GLU A 231 6.70 -25.30 7.29
CA GLU A 231 8.00 -25.15 7.95
C GLU A 231 7.81 -25.32 9.47
N LYS A 232 8.78 -25.98 10.13
CA LYS A 232 8.76 -26.16 11.57
C LYS A 232 9.13 -24.84 12.26
N LEU A 233 8.20 -24.26 13.00
CA LEU A 233 8.46 -23.10 13.85
C LEU A 233 9.30 -23.52 15.08
N ARG A 234 10.19 -22.62 15.53
CA ARG A 234 10.86 -22.77 16.82
C ARG A 234 9.86 -22.46 17.93
N GLU A 235 9.52 -23.46 18.73
CA GLU A 235 8.72 -23.28 19.94
C GLU A 235 9.56 -22.51 20.98
N ILE A 236 8.99 -21.41 21.50
CA ILE A 236 9.55 -20.65 22.61
C ILE A 236 8.50 -20.67 23.70
N ASP A 237 8.66 -21.61 24.63
CA ASP A 237 7.90 -21.68 25.88
C ASP A 237 8.90 -21.62 27.04
N ALA A 238 8.93 -20.49 27.75
CA ALA A 238 9.86 -20.24 28.84
C ALA A 238 9.24 -19.26 29.85
N PRO A 239 9.54 -19.39 31.16
CA PRO A 239 9.10 -18.44 32.17
C PRO A 239 9.53 -17.00 31.84
N TRP A 240 8.58 -16.06 31.90
CA TRP A 240 8.79 -14.62 31.66
C TRP A 240 8.63 -13.81 32.94
N THR A 241 9.48 -12.80 33.16
CA THR A 241 9.32 -11.79 34.22
C THR A 241 9.39 -10.37 33.64
N PHE A 242 8.62 -9.44 34.21
CA PHE A 242 8.65 -8.01 33.82
C PHE A 242 9.84 -7.24 34.41
N GLU A 243 10.74 -7.91 35.11
CA GLU A 243 11.97 -7.32 35.61
C GLU A 243 12.85 -6.93 34.41
N ALA A 244 13.33 -5.68 34.39
CA ALA A 244 14.13 -5.16 33.29
C ALA A 244 15.45 -5.93 33.17
N ARG A 245 15.48 -6.98 32.35
CA ARG A 245 16.71 -7.71 32.03
C ARG A 245 17.45 -7.01 30.90
N GLY A 246 18.47 -6.24 31.27
CA GLY A 246 19.64 -5.98 30.43
C GLY A 246 19.46 -4.94 29.32
N LEU A 247 20.40 -3.99 29.29
CA LEU A 247 20.64 -2.96 28.28
C LEU A 247 19.73 -1.71 28.36
N SER A 248 19.67 -1.09 29.54
CA SER A 248 19.25 0.32 29.68
C SER A 248 20.15 1.25 28.86
N GLY A 249 21.48 1.04 28.89
CA GLY A 249 22.47 1.85 28.16
C GLY A 249 22.18 1.98 26.66
N PRO A 250 22.19 0.89 25.86
CA PRO A 250 21.91 0.96 24.43
C PRO A 250 20.53 1.55 24.09
N ARG A 251 19.53 1.37 24.96
CA ARG A 251 18.20 1.98 24.73
C ARG A 251 18.23 3.48 24.98
N VAL A 252 18.92 3.95 26.03
CA VAL A 252 19.12 5.38 26.29
C VAL A 252 19.92 6.01 25.16
N GLU A 253 21.05 5.42 24.78
CA GLU A 253 21.91 5.88 23.68
C GLU A 253 21.12 6.01 22.37
N ARG A 254 20.36 4.98 21.98
CA ARG A 254 19.52 5.03 20.76
C ARG A 254 18.41 6.08 20.84
N ASN A 255 17.86 6.36 22.03
CA ASN A 255 16.86 7.43 22.17
C ASN A 255 17.53 8.82 22.07
N LEU A 256 18.69 9.01 22.70
CA LEU A 256 19.46 10.25 22.56
C LEU A 256 19.89 10.47 21.10
N GLU A 257 20.37 9.43 20.43
CA GLU A 257 20.69 9.46 19.01
C GLU A 257 19.46 9.81 18.17
N TYR A 258 18.32 9.14 18.38
CA TYR A 258 17.09 9.43 17.65
C TYR A 258 16.63 10.89 17.81
N VAL A 259 16.65 11.42 19.03
CA VAL A 259 16.30 12.85 19.25
C VAL A 259 17.36 13.77 18.65
N GLY A 260 18.64 13.39 18.68
CA GLY A 260 19.71 14.09 17.97
C GLY A 260 19.50 14.12 16.45
N GLN A 261 19.02 13.02 15.85
CA GLN A 261 18.65 12.96 14.43
C GLN A 261 17.47 13.90 14.13
N LEU A 262 16.49 14.01 15.03
CA LEU A 262 15.43 15.00 14.90
C LEU A 262 15.95 16.44 15.04
N ALA A 263 16.93 16.70 15.93
CA ALA A 263 17.57 18.00 16.06
C ALA A 263 18.35 18.39 14.77
N ALA A 264 19.04 17.42 14.16
CA ALA A 264 19.70 17.59 12.87
C ALA A 264 18.68 17.85 11.75
N LEU A 265 17.59 17.07 11.70
CA LEU A 265 16.51 17.26 10.74
C LEU A 265 15.83 18.63 10.90
N ARG A 266 15.58 19.06 12.14
CA ARG A 266 15.07 20.39 12.44
C ARG A 266 16.01 21.47 11.89
N SER A 267 17.31 21.32 12.11
CA SER A 267 18.34 22.25 11.62
C SER A 267 18.38 22.28 10.08
N TRP A 268 18.21 21.14 9.41
CA TRP A 268 18.02 21.04 7.96
C TRP A 268 16.77 21.79 7.49
N TYR A 269 15.64 21.63 8.17
CA TYR A 269 14.41 22.32 7.79
C TYR A 269 14.53 23.85 7.96
N VAL A 270 15.13 24.32 9.04
CA VAL A 270 15.31 25.75 9.31
C VAL A 270 16.35 26.36 8.36
N SER A 271 17.55 25.79 8.35
CA SER A 271 18.74 26.42 7.74
C SER A 271 18.87 26.12 6.25
N VAL A 272 18.20 25.08 5.75
CA VAL A 272 18.25 24.68 4.34
C VAL A 272 16.89 24.80 3.69
N ARG A 273 15.88 24.01 4.12
CA ARG A 273 14.60 23.94 3.40
C ARG A 273 13.85 25.28 3.42
N LYS A 274 13.66 25.87 4.59
CA LYS A 274 12.94 27.14 4.77
C LYS A 274 13.77 28.33 4.25
N ALA A 275 15.09 28.29 4.46
CA ALA A 275 16.00 29.34 3.99
C ALA A 275 16.05 29.44 2.45
N ARG A 276 15.90 28.31 1.74
CA ARG A 276 15.83 28.27 0.26
C ARG A 276 14.52 28.82 -0.34
N LEU A 277 13.48 29.04 0.44
CA LEU A 277 12.25 29.65 -0.08
C LEU A 277 12.51 31.13 -0.42
N THR A 278 12.07 31.55 -1.61
CA THR A 278 12.00 32.97 -1.97
C THR A 278 11.08 33.73 -1.02
N SER A 279 11.22 35.07 -0.99
CA SER A 279 10.38 35.93 -0.13
C SER A 279 8.88 35.72 -0.36
N GLU A 280 8.47 35.56 -1.63
CA GLU A 280 7.09 35.27 -1.99
C GLU A 280 6.66 33.87 -1.51
N GLN A 281 7.47 32.84 -1.75
CA GLN A 281 7.15 31.47 -1.32
C GLN A 281 7.05 31.35 0.20
N ARG A 282 7.87 32.11 0.95
CA ARG A 282 7.82 32.15 2.41
C ARG A 282 6.51 32.71 2.96
N GLN A 283 5.84 33.59 2.23
CA GLN A 283 4.53 34.16 2.58
C GLN A 283 3.36 33.33 2.01
N SER A 284 3.65 32.28 1.26
CA SER A 284 2.66 31.40 0.63
C SER A 284 2.39 30.14 1.46
N HIS A 285 1.51 29.27 0.94
CA HIS A 285 1.26 27.93 1.48
C HIS A 285 2.55 27.09 1.66
N LEU A 286 3.61 27.34 0.88
CA LEU A 286 4.90 26.66 1.02
C LEU A 286 5.62 27.03 2.34
N GLY A 287 5.64 28.31 2.70
CA GLY A 287 6.18 28.77 3.98
C GLY A 287 5.43 28.21 5.17
N MET A 288 4.09 28.24 5.10
CA MET A 288 3.21 27.66 6.13
C MET A 288 3.47 26.15 6.32
N THR A 289 3.69 25.42 5.23
CA THR A 289 4.00 23.98 5.27
C THR A 289 5.36 23.72 5.92
N MET A 290 6.36 24.56 5.67
CA MET A 290 7.68 24.44 6.33
C MET A 290 7.59 24.71 7.83
N ASP A 291 6.82 25.71 8.25
CA ASP A 291 6.63 26.04 9.67
C ASP A 291 5.89 24.92 10.41
N ALA A 292 4.84 24.37 9.80
CA ALA A 292 4.14 23.22 10.34
C ALA A 292 5.07 22.00 10.50
N ALA A 293 5.96 21.75 9.53
CA ALA A 293 6.92 20.65 9.60
C ALA A 293 7.95 20.84 10.73
N ILE A 294 8.48 22.06 10.91
CA ILE A 294 9.41 22.37 12.01
C ILE A 294 8.72 22.16 13.37
N HIS A 295 7.51 22.67 13.54
CA HIS A 295 6.73 22.50 14.77
C HIS A 295 6.40 21.03 15.07
N LEU A 296 6.12 20.22 14.04
CA LEU A 296 5.92 18.78 14.17
C LEU A 296 7.19 18.08 14.69
N ILE A 297 8.36 18.45 14.16
CA ILE A 297 9.65 17.90 14.63
C ILE A 297 9.89 18.28 16.09
N ASP A 298 9.66 19.54 16.48
CA ASP A 298 9.77 20.01 17.86
C ASP A 298 8.86 19.24 18.83
N SER A 299 7.61 19.00 18.41
CA SER A 299 6.65 18.20 19.17
C SER A 299 7.12 16.74 19.30
N GLY A 300 7.65 16.16 18.23
CA GLY A 300 8.21 14.81 18.22
C GLY A 300 9.39 14.65 19.18
N MET A 301 10.31 15.61 19.19
CA MET A 301 11.45 15.64 20.11
C MET A 301 10.99 15.69 21.57
N SER A 302 10.02 16.57 21.88
CA SER A 302 9.46 16.72 23.23
C SER A 302 8.79 15.44 23.74
N GLU A 303 7.98 14.79 22.90
CA GLU A 303 7.33 13.52 23.23
C GLU A 303 8.35 12.40 23.48
N ARG A 304 9.39 12.26 22.65
CA ARG A 304 10.44 11.26 22.87
C ARG A 304 11.25 11.52 24.14
N TRP A 305 11.54 12.78 24.45
CA TRP A 305 12.20 13.19 25.69
C TRP A 305 11.38 12.78 26.92
N PHE A 306 10.07 13.03 26.88
CA PHE A 306 9.14 12.60 27.93
C PHE A 306 9.10 11.06 28.07
N ARG A 307 9.04 10.31 26.96
CA ARG A 307 9.06 8.83 27.02
C ARG A 307 10.35 8.28 27.59
N LEU A 308 11.49 8.93 27.33
CA LEU A 308 12.76 8.54 27.91
C LEU A 308 12.77 8.75 29.43
N ALA A 309 12.18 9.85 29.93
CA ALA A 309 11.98 10.07 31.37
C ALA A 309 11.15 8.95 32.01
N GLN A 310 10.02 8.58 31.39
CA GLN A 310 9.16 7.48 31.86
C GLN A 310 9.91 6.14 31.88
N PHE A 311 10.70 5.86 30.85
CA PHE A 311 11.51 4.63 30.76
C PHE A 311 12.55 4.55 31.90
N LEU A 312 13.14 5.69 32.26
CA LEU A 312 14.12 5.79 33.35
C LEU A 312 13.47 5.86 34.74
N GLY A 313 12.13 5.92 34.84
CA GLY A 313 11.43 6.02 36.11
C GLY A 313 11.58 7.38 36.81
N VAL A 314 11.94 8.44 36.07
CA VAL A 314 12.08 9.81 36.61
C VAL A 314 10.90 10.69 36.20
N SER A 315 10.56 11.68 37.04
CA SER A 315 9.42 12.57 36.79
C SER A 315 9.62 13.48 35.57
N ALA A 316 10.85 13.93 35.34
CA ALA A 316 11.26 14.69 34.17
C ALA A 316 12.78 14.58 33.95
N LEU A 317 13.21 14.68 32.69
CA LEU A 317 14.61 14.89 32.34
C LEU A 317 14.96 16.39 32.38
N PRO A 318 16.26 16.75 32.45
CA PRO A 318 16.70 18.13 32.25
C PRO A 318 16.16 18.71 30.95
N ALA A 319 16.08 20.05 30.88
CA ALA A 319 15.71 20.74 29.65
C ALA A 319 16.66 20.34 28.52
N MET A 320 16.07 19.99 27.38
CA MET A 320 16.81 19.52 26.21
C MET A 320 17.75 20.60 25.68
N GLN A 321 19.03 20.26 25.51
CA GLN A 321 20.05 21.18 25.02
C GLN A 321 20.26 20.99 23.52
N LEU A 322 19.77 21.94 22.71
CA LEU A 322 19.93 21.90 21.26
C LEU A 322 21.30 22.49 20.84
N PRO A 323 22.08 21.79 20.00
CA PRO A 323 23.27 22.36 19.37
C PRO A 323 22.92 23.55 18.46
N SER A 324 23.80 24.54 18.44
CA SER A 324 23.69 25.72 17.57
C SER A 324 24.89 25.75 16.63
N ILE A 325 24.88 24.88 15.63
CA ILE A 325 25.97 24.71 14.66
C ILE A 325 25.54 25.33 13.33
N ALA A 326 26.33 26.27 12.81
CA ALA A 326 26.02 26.95 11.56
C ALA A 326 26.01 25.97 10.38
N CYS A 327 25.07 26.15 9.45
CA CYS A 327 25.00 25.36 8.23
C CYS A 327 26.18 25.71 7.31
N PRO A 328 26.96 24.72 6.84
CA PRO A 328 28.11 24.97 5.97
C PRO A 328 27.71 25.15 4.50
N LEU A 329 26.47 24.83 4.13
CA LEU A 329 26.01 24.91 2.76
C LEU A 329 25.73 26.36 2.37
N ALA A 330 26.12 26.73 1.14
CA ALA A 330 25.69 27.98 0.54
C ALA A 330 24.19 27.88 0.19
N ILE A 331 23.36 28.54 0.99
CA ILE A 331 21.91 28.50 0.86
C ILE A 331 21.38 29.79 0.26
N GLU A 332 20.98 29.72 -1.01
CA GLU A 332 20.36 30.83 -1.73
C GLU A 332 18.87 30.60 -1.97
N PRO A 333 18.01 31.62 -1.82
CA PRO A 333 16.60 31.52 -2.19
C PRO A 333 16.42 31.18 -3.67
N SER A 334 15.60 30.19 -3.97
CA SER A 334 15.39 29.72 -5.34
C SER A 334 14.00 29.12 -5.54
N SER A 335 13.45 29.26 -6.74
CA SER A 335 12.22 28.59 -7.16
C SER A 335 12.41 27.11 -7.50
N MET A 336 13.66 26.64 -7.67
CA MET A 336 13.98 25.24 -7.93
C MET A 336 13.49 24.36 -6.78
N SER A 337 12.88 23.21 -7.10
CA SER A 337 12.35 22.31 -6.07
C SER A 337 13.45 21.80 -5.13
N HIS A 338 13.06 21.36 -3.93
CA HIS A 338 14.03 20.88 -2.95
C HIS A 338 14.83 19.67 -3.44
N VAL A 339 14.16 18.72 -4.10
CA VAL A 339 14.75 17.47 -4.56
C VAL A 339 15.66 17.71 -5.77
N GLU A 340 15.29 18.57 -6.71
CA GLU A 340 16.15 18.92 -7.85
C GLU A 340 17.44 19.57 -7.37
N TRP A 341 17.35 20.54 -6.47
CA TRP A 341 18.54 21.19 -5.91
C TRP A 341 19.47 20.21 -5.19
N LEU A 342 18.93 19.27 -4.42
CA LEU A 342 19.74 18.23 -3.77
C LEU A 342 20.57 17.44 -4.79
N ARG A 343 20.00 17.15 -5.97
CA ARG A 343 20.70 16.43 -7.05
C ARG A 343 21.77 17.28 -7.76
N THR A 344 21.76 18.59 -7.56
CA THR A 344 22.78 19.50 -8.11
C THR A 344 23.95 19.76 -7.17
N LEU A 345 23.87 19.28 -5.92
CA LEU A 345 24.95 19.49 -4.95
C LEU A 345 26.19 18.70 -5.39
N PRO A 346 27.38 19.34 -5.44
CA PRO A 346 28.62 18.62 -5.64
C PRO A 346 28.97 17.78 -4.40
N ASP A 347 29.79 16.74 -4.59
CA ASP A 347 30.12 15.77 -3.54
C ASP A 347 30.70 16.43 -2.29
N ASP A 348 31.54 17.46 -2.43
CA ASP A 348 32.11 18.22 -1.31
C ASP A 348 31.05 18.96 -0.48
N ALA A 349 30.00 19.48 -1.11
CA ALA A 349 28.87 20.07 -0.42
C ALA A 349 28.00 19.00 0.26
N VAL A 350 27.82 17.83 -0.37
CA VAL A 350 27.12 16.70 0.25
C VAL A 350 27.86 16.21 1.49
N ASP A 351 29.19 16.07 1.41
CA ASP A 351 30.05 15.68 2.53
C ASP A 351 30.00 16.72 3.65
N ALA A 352 30.17 18.01 3.34
CA ALA A 352 30.08 19.08 4.34
C ALA A 352 28.70 19.14 5.02
N GLY A 353 27.61 18.97 4.24
CA GLY A 353 26.26 18.88 4.78
C GLY A 353 26.05 17.65 5.66
N THR A 354 26.63 16.52 5.28
CA THR A 354 26.58 15.27 6.05
C THR A 354 27.33 15.41 7.37
N ASP A 355 28.55 15.94 7.34
CA ASP A 355 29.37 16.19 8.53
C ASP A 355 28.69 17.17 9.49
N TRP A 356 28.07 18.22 8.97
CA TRP A 356 27.30 19.17 9.78
C TRP A 356 26.14 18.50 10.52
N LEU A 357 25.33 17.71 9.80
CA LEU A 357 24.20 17.00 10.41
C LEU A 357 24.70 15.97 11.43
N GLN A 358 25.75 15.21 11.12
CA GLN A 358 26.36 14.27 12.05
C GLN A 358 26.90 14.97 13.30
N THR A 359 27.53 16.13 13.15
CA THR A 359 28.04 16.93 14.27
C THR A 359 26.90 17.40 15.17
N ILE A 360 25.76 17.81 14.60
CA ILE A 360 24.56 18.15 15.40
C ILE A 360 24.11 16.94 16.20
N VAL A 361 24.06 15.74 15.61
CA VAL A 361 23.67 14.51 16.33
C VAL A 361 24.65 14.23 17.47
N GLN A 362 25.96 14.26 17.19
CA GLN A 362 27.01 13.97 18.16
C GLN A 362 27.02 14.99 19.31
N GLU A 363 26.92 16.28 19.01
CA GLU A 363 26.82 17.33 20.03
C GLU A 363 25.54 17.21 20.85
N PHE A 364 24.41 16.87 20.22
CA PHE A 364 23.17 16.65 20.94
C PHE A 364 23.35 15.51 21.95
N VAL A 365 23.86 14.35 21.52
CA VAL A 365 24.09 13.20 22.41
C VAL A 365 25.06 13.58 23.53
N GLY A 366 26.17 14.29 23.22
CA GLY A 366 27.16 14.72 24.20
C GLY A 366 26.61 15.69 25.25
N LYS A 367 25.80 16.68 24.83
CA LYS A 367 25.19 17.68 25.72
C LYS A 367 24.07 17.12 26.58
N ASN A 368 23.46 16.01 26.16
CA ASN A 368 22.28 15.44 26.77
C ASN A 368 22.53 14.04 27.35
N GLN A 369 23.79 13.72 27.70
CA GLN A 369 24.12 12.46 28.36
C GLN A 369 23.38 12.33 29.68
N ILE A 370 22.69 11.19 29.86
CA ILE A 370 21.98 10.86 31.08
C ILE A 370 22.83 9.82 31.82
N ARG A 371 23.33 10.17 33.00
CA ARG A 371 24.03 9.20 33.86
C ARG A 371 22.98 8.20 34.36
N SER A 372 23.14 6.94 33.97
CA SER A 372 22.31 5.80 34.41
C SER A 372 22.58 5.42 35.86
#